data_AF-A0A1J4M2G8-F1
#
_entry.id   AF-A0A1J4M2G8-F1
#
_cell.length_a   1.000
_cell.length_b   1.000
_cell.length_c   1.000
_cell.angle_alpha   90.00
_cell.angle_beta   90.00
_cell.angle_gamma   90.00
#
_symmetry.space_group_name_H-M   'P 1'
#
loop_
_entity.id
_entity.type
_entity.pdbx_description
1 polymer ?
#
loop_
_entity_poly.entity_id
_entity_poly.type
_entity_poly.pdbx_seq_one_letter_code
_entity_poly.pdbx_strand_id
1 'polypeptide(L)'
;MYANDTRDLQGPGRPDESPKNAPRWTTLKATSRDLLIAIACLERTADPITATKLKPRLERWHPDLEYSQLHADLRSLTAANFLTEQPAASSYHLTEDAIQLLKTYAHYLHQLIHDHPATVTITLEQPVTPGDLERAYCKLTGDYR
;
A
#
# COMPACT_ATOMS: atom_id res chain seq x y z
N MET A 1 14.32 1.07 -11.99
CA MET A 1 13.17 1.79 -11.40
C MET A 1 12.83 1.00 -10.15
N TYR A 2 13.21 1.51 -8.97
CA TYR A 2 13.24 0.70 -7.76
C TYR A 2 11.84 0.48 -7.23
N ALA A 3 11.63 -0.78 -6.94
CA ALA A 3 10.38 -1.31 -6.59
C ALA A 3 10.61 -1.63 -5.09
N ASN A 4 10.20 -0.70 -4.22
CA ASN A 4 10.18 -0.93 -2.78
C ASN A 4 9.06 -1.94 -2.52
N ASP A 5 9.38 -3.20 -2.23
CA ASP A 5 8.36 -4.14 -1.78
C ASP A 5 8.14 -3.89 -0.30
N THR A 6 7.04 -3.20 0.03
CA THR A 6 6.68 -2.85 1.40
C THR A 6 6.14 -4.05 2.19
N ARG A 7 6.08 -5.24 1.59
CA ARG A 7 5.60 -6.47 2.24
C ARG A 7 6.32 -6.81 3.54
N ASP A 8 7.64 -6.63 3.58
CA ASP A 8 8.42 -6.93 4.80
C ASP A 8 8.14 -5.94 5.95
N LEU A 9 7.60 -4.76 5.64
CA LEU A 9 7.18 -3.77 6.64
C LEU A 9 5.74 -3.99 7.11
N GLN A 10 4.95 -4.83 6.45
CA GLN A 10 3.57 -5.08 6.82
C GLN A 10 3.38 -6.12 7.94
N GLY A 11 4.46 -6.75 8.44
CA GLY A 11 4.35 -7.88 9.37
C GLY A 11 3.75 -9.12 8.70
N PRO A 12 3.87 -10.31 9.32
CA PRO A 12 3.97 -11.59 8.62
C PRO A 12 2.66 -11.99 7.93
N GLY A 13 2.75 -13.01 7.08
CA GLY A 13 1.60 -13.82 6.65
C GLY A 13 0.89 -14.57 7.80
N ARG A 14 0.77 -13.97 9.00
CA ARG A 14 0.05 -14.48 10.15
C ARG A 14 -0.97 -13.45 10.64
N PRO A 15 -2.22 -13.85 10.91
CA PRO A 15 -3.33 -12.97 11.27
C PRO A 15 -3.21 -12.20 12.61
N ASP A 16 -2.11 -12.35 13.36
CA ASP A 16 -2.02 -11.90 14.77
C ASP A 16 -1.21 -10.60 15.02
N GLU A 17 -0.63 -9.94 14.00
CA GLU A 17 0.15 -8.69 14.17
C GLU A 17 -0.48 -7.45 13.53
N SER A 18 -1.81 -7.45 13.40
CA SER A 18 -2.51 -6.22 13.05
C SER A 18 -2.71 -5.32 14.28
N PRO A 19 -2.97 -4.01 14.10
CA PRO A 19 -3.23 -3.12 15.23
C PRO A 19 -4.41 -3.69 16.04
N LYS A 20 -4.21 -3.97 17.34
CA LYS A 20 -5.28 -4.41 18.25
C LYS A 20 -6.48 -3.45 18.26
N ASN A 21 -6.26 -2.21 17.84
CA ASN A 21 -7.25 -1.14 17.77
C ASN A 21 -7.88 -0.95 16.38
N ALA A 22 -7.57 -1.79 15.39
CA ALA A 22 -8.15 -1.70 14.03
C ALA A 22 -8.75 -3.05 13.59
N PRO A 23 -9.83 -3.53 14.23
CA PRO A 23 -10.47 -4.81 13.90
C PRO A 23 -11.04 -4.86 12.46
N ARG A 24 -11.22 -3.70 11.82
CA ARG A 24 -11.61 -3.62 10.40
C ARG A 24 -10.44 -3.82 9.43
N TRP A 25 -9.20 -3.61 9.87
CA TRP A 25 -8.01 -3.86 9.04
C TRP A 25 -7.73 -5.36 8.92
N THR A 26 -7.79 -6.09 10.06
CA THR A 26 -7.58 -7.55 10.14
C THR A 26 -8.55 -8.34 9.28
N THR A 27 -9.78 -7.87 9.13
CA THR A 27 -10.83 -8.57 8.38
C THR A 27 -10.72 -8.41 6.87
N LEU A 28 -9.93 -7.44 6.39
CA LEU A 28 -9.63 -7.29 4.97
C LEU A 28 -8.62 -8.34 4.52
N LYS A 29 -8.81 -8.87 3.32
CA LYS A 29 -7.81 -9.71 2.64
C LYS A 29 -6.58 -8.88 2.28
N ALA A 30 -5.43 -9.53 2.12
CA ALA A 30 -4.19 -8.88 1.72
C ALA A 30 -4.35 -8.05 0.43
N THR A 31 -4.98 -8.63 -0.61
CA THR A 31 -5.26 -7.93 -1.87
C THR A 31 -6.10 -6.66 -1.67
N SER A 32 -7.10 -6.70 -0.79
CA SER A 32 -7.96 -5.56 -0.49
C SER A 32 -7.21 -4.45 0.26
N ARG A 33 -6.31 -4.80 1.19
CA ARG A 33 -5.45 -3.82 1.87
C ARG A 33 -4.50 -3.14 0.90
N ASP A 34 -3.84 -3.93 0.05
CA ASP A 34 -2.91 -3.44 -0.97
C ASP A 34 -3.64 -2.54 -1.99
N LEU A 35 -4.89 -2.87 -2.30
CA LEU A 35 -5.73 -2.06 -3.19
C LEU A 35 -6.08 -0.69 -2.57
N LEU A 36 -6.42 -0.63 -1.28
CA LEU A 36 -6.64 0.64 -0.58
C LEU A 36 -5.36 1.50 -0.57
N ILE A 37 -4.20 0.89 -0.34
CA ILE A 37 -2.90 1.58 -0.38
C ILE A 37 -2.61 2.10 -1.81
N ALA A 38 -2.84 1.27 -2.83
CA ALA A 38 -2.62 1.65 -4.23
C ALA A 38 -3.50 2.83 -4.66
N ILE A 39 -4.78 2.84 -4.24
CA ILE A 39 -5.70 3.96 -4.46
C ILE A 39 -5.19 5.21 -3.73
N ALA A 40 -4.82 5.12 -2.45
CA ALA A 40 -4.28 6.26 -1.69
C ALA A 40 -3.04 6.89 -2.36
N CYS A 41 -2.15 6.05 -2.92
CA CYS A 41 -0.99 6.53 -3.67
C CYS A 41 -1.39 7.24 -4.97
N LEU A 42 -2.44 6.76 -5.65
CA LEU A 42 -2.94 7.35 -6.90
C LEU A 42 -3.75 8.62 -6.67
N GLU A 43 -4.43 8.80 -5.53
CA GLU A 43 -5.13 10.05 -5.19
C GLU A 43 -4.18 11.26 -5.11
N ARG A 44 -2.88 11.01 -4.92
CA ARG A 44 -1.84 12.05 -4.94
C ARG A 44 -1.41 12.45 -6.35
N THR A 45 -1.94 11.78 -7.38
CA THR A 45 -1.68 12.07 -8.78
C THR A 45 -2.90 12.76 -9.40
N ALA A 46 -2.72 13.54 -10.47
CA ALA A 46 -3.83 14.22 -11.16
C ALA A 46 -4.70 13.26 -12.01
N ASP A 47 -4.44 11.96 -11.90
CA ASP A 47 -4.95 10.92 -12.78
C ASP A 47 -6.17 10.21 -12.19
N PRO A 48 -7.20 9.91 -12.99
CA PRO A 48 -8.36 9.15 -12.52
C PRO A 48 -7.95 7.72 -12.14
N ILE A 49 -8.48 7.25 -11.01
CA ILE A 49 -8.11 5.97 -10.41
C ILE A 49 -9.00 4.86 -10.95
N THR A 50 -8.65 4.34 -12.11
CA THR A 50 -9.41 3.28 -12.78
C THR A 50 -8.79 1.90 -12.52
N ALA A 51 -9.57 0.83 -12.73
CA ALA A 51 -9.08 -0.55 -12.64
C ALA A 51 -7.85 -0.78 -13.56
N THR A 52 -7.83 -0.15 -14.73
CA THR A 52 -6.71 -0.20 -15.68
C THR A 52 -5.42 0.40 -15.11
N LYS A 53 -5.50 1.45 -14.28
CA LYS A 53 -4.32 2.03 -13.60
C LYS A 53 -3.95 1.29 -12.32
N LEU A 54 -4.92 0.64 -11.67
CA LEU A 54 -4.70 -0.13 -10.45
C LEU A 54 -4.00 -1.47 -10.72
N LYS A 55 -4.42 -2.21 -11.75
CA LYS A 55 -3.84 -3.54 -12.07
C LYS A 55 -2.31 -3.53 -12.19
N PRO A 56 -1.66 -2.69 -13.02
CA PRO A 56 -0.20 -2.73 -13.17
C PRO A 56 0.55 -2.36 -11.88
N ARG A 57 -0.08 -1.60 -10.97
CA ARG A 57 0.50 -1.32 -9.65
C ARG A 57 0.42 -2.50 -8.72
N LEU A 58 -0.68 -3.25 -8.78
CA LEU A 58 -0.93 -4.43 -7.97
C LEU A 58 -0.24 -5.67 -8.50
N GLU A 59 0.00 -5.77 -9.82
CA GLU A 59 0.69 -6.90 -10.47
C GLU A 59 2.08 -7.14 -9.90
N ARG A 60 2.71 -6.08 -9.40
CA ARG A 60 3.99 -6.22 -8.73
C ARG A 60 3.90 -7.07 -7.46
N TRP A 61 2.83 -6.92 -6.69
CA TRP A 61 2.60 -7.67 -5.45
C TRP A 61 1.81 -8.96 -5.71
N HIS A 62 0.96 -8.95 -6.74
CA HIS A 62 0.03 -10.02 -7.09
C HIS A 62 0.12 -10.28 -8.60
N PRO A 63 1.18 -10.96 -9.07
CA PRO A 63 1.43 -11.16 -10.51
C PRO A 63 0.32 -11.94 -11.21
N ASP A 64 -0.35 -12.84 -10.46
CA ASP A 64 -1.47 -13.65 -10.95
C ASP A 64 -2.85 -12.96 -10.77
N LEU A 65 -2.88 -11.67 -10.44
CA LEU A 65 -4.14 -10.94 -10.22
C LEU A 65 -4.87 -10.69 -11.53
N GLU A 66 -5.90 -11.49 -11.79
CA GLU A 66 -6.80 -11.28 -12.93
C GLU A 66 -7.68 -10.03 -12.78
N TYR A 67 -8.05 -9.40 -13.91
CA TYR A 67 -8.96 -8.25 -13.92
C TYR A 67 -10.33 -8.58 -13.28
N SER A 68 -10.82 -9.80 -13.47
CA SER A 68 -12.08 -10.27 -12.87
C SER A 68 -12.02 -10.26 -11.34
N GLN A 69 -10.89 -10.70 -10.77
CA GLN A 69 -10.64 -10.67 -9.34
C GLN A 69 -10.49 -9.23 -8.83
N LEU A 70 -9.76 -8.38 -9.57
CA LEU A 70 -9.64 -6.95 -9.25
C LEU A 70 -11.02 -6.27 -9.18
N HIS A 71 -11.89 -6.51 -10.16
CA HIS A 71 -13.25 -5.95 -10.15
C HIS A 71 -14.14 -6.54 -9.03
N ALA A 72 -13.92 -7.80 -8.63
CA ALA A 72 -14.62 -8.39 -7.49
C ALA A 72 -14.17 -7.74 -6.17
N ASP A 73 -12.88 -7.49 -6.01
CA ASP A 73 -12.30 -6.84 -4.83
C ASP A 73 -12.75 -5.37 -4.74
N LEU A 74 -12.74 -4.63 -5.87
CA LEU A 74 -13.26 -3.26 -5.95
C LEU A 74 -14.74 -3.19 -5.54
N ARG A 75 -15.58 -4.08 -6.09
CA ARG A 75 -17.01 -4.13 -5.72
C ARG A 75 -17.21 -4.45 -4.24
N SER A 76 -16.42 -5.36 -3.70
CA SER A 76 -16.49 -5.74 -2.29
C SER A 76 -16.09 -4.57 -1.38
N LEU A 77 -15.08 -3.80 -1.75
CA LEU A 77 -14.66 -2.61 -1.02
C LEU A 77 -15.65 -1.44 -1.13
N THR A 78 -16.29 -1.26 -2.29
CA THR A 78 -17.40 -0.30 -2.45
C THR A 78 -18.59 -0.71 -1.59
N ALA A 79 -18.98 -2.00 -1.60
CA ALA A 79 -20.08 -2.51 -0.77
C ALA A 79 -19.81 -2.39 0.73
N ALA A 80 -18.54 -2.52 1.13
CA ALA A 80 -18.10 -2.32 2.52
C ALA A 80 -17.89 -0.85 2.92
N ASN A 81 -18.25 0.10 2.04
CA ASN A 81 -18.13 1.55 2.25
C ASN A 81 -16.68 2.04 2.45
N PHE A 82 -15.70 1.34 1.88
CA PHE A 82 -14.31 1.80 1.84
C PHE A 82 -14.00 2.59 0.57
N LEU A 83 -14.75 2.35 -0.50
CA LEU A 83 -14.59 3.05 -1.77
C LEU A 83 -15.91 3.68 -2.21
N THR A 84 -15.80 4.82 -2.90
CA THR A 84 -16.87 5.38 -3.71
C THR A 84 -16.48 5.23 -5.17
N GLU A 85 -17.39 4.69 -5.99
CA GLU A 85 -17.22 4.62 -7.44
C GLU A 85 -17.88 5.84 -8.09
N GLN A 86 -17.18 6.46 -9.05
CA GLN A 86 -17.74 7.48 -9.94
C GLN A 86 -18.02 6.84 -11.30
N PRO A 87 -19.28 6.43 -11.59
CA PRO A 87 -19.57 5.57 -12.74
C PRO A 87 -19.21 6.19 -14.09
N ALA A 88 -19.39 7.51 -14.23
CA ALA A 88 -19.10 8.24 -15.47
C ALA A 88 -17.63 8.17 -15.89
N ALA A 89 -16.70 8.06 -14.93
CA ALA A 89 -15.27 7.97 -15.17
C ALA A 89 -14.71 6.56 -14.90
N SER A 90 -15.54 5.64 -14.39
CA SER A 90 -15.10 4.33 -13.87
C SER A 90 -13.92 4.46 -12.90
N SER A 91 -13.96 5.51 -12.07
CA SER A 91 -12.91 5.84 -11.10
C SER A 91 -13.34 5.54 -9.68
N TYR A 92 -12.37 5.24 -8.82
CA TYR A 92 -12.57 4.89 -7.41
C TYR A 92 -11.90 5.91 -6.50
N HIS A 93 -12.58 6.27 -5.43
CA HIS A 93 -12.09 7.20 -4.41
C HIS A 93 -12.22 6.59 -3.03
N LEU A 94 -11.29 6.90 -2.13
CA LEU A 94 -11.40 6.47 -0.74
C LEU A 94 -12.55 7.21 -0.04
N THR A 95 -13.29 6.50 0.78
CA THR A 95 -14.21 7.13 1.74
C THR A 95 -13.43 7.67 2.94
N GLU A 96 -14.05 8.56 3.73
CA GLU A 96 -13.45 9.05 4.97
C GLU A 96 -13.11 7.89 5.93
N ASP A 97 -13.96 6.87 6.00
CA ASP A 97 -13.72 5.63 6.77
C ASP A 97 -12.43 4.93 6.33
N ALA A 98 -12.21 4.78 5.02
CA ALA A 98 -11.00 4.15 4.50
C ALA A 98 -9.75 5.01 4.74
N ILE A 99 -9.88 6.34 4.61
CA ILE A 99 -8.80 7.28 4.91
C ILE A 99 -8.41 7.18 6.39
N GLN A 100 -9.38 7.17 7.29
CA GLN A 100 -9.14 7.06 8.73
C GLN A 100 -8.53 5.71 9.10
N LEU A 101 -8.96 4.64 8.44
CA LEU A 101 -8.37 3.30 8.59
C LEU A 101 -6.90 3.29 8.17
N LEU A 102 -6.58 3.86 7.00
CA LEU A 102 -5.21 3.97 6.49
C LEU A 102 -4.32 4.85 7.38
N LYS A 103 -4.84 5.97 7.90
CA LYS A 103 -4.13 6.82 8.87
C LYS A 103 -3.82 6.06 10.16
N THR A 104 -4.78 5.30 10.67
CA THR A 104 -4.60 4.48 11.88
C THR A 104 -3.53 3.41 11.65
N TYR A 105 -3.56 2.75 10.49
CA TYR A 105 -2.55 1.76 10.12
C TYR A 105 -1.16 2.40 9.95
N ALA A 106 -1.06 3.54 9.27
CA ALA A 106 0.20 4.27 9.10
C ALA A 106 0.77 4.73 10.46
N HIS A 107 -0.08 5.19 11.37
CA HIS A 107 0.33 5.55 12.72
C HIS A 107 0.86 4.34 13.50
N TYR A 108 0.20 3.18 13.38
CA TYR A 108 0.68 1.94 13.98
C TYR A 108 2.05 1.52 13.44
N LEU A 109 2.26 1.57 12.12
CA LEU A 109 3.57 1.29 11.52
C LEU A 109 4.64 2.25 12.04
N HIS A 110 4.31 3.53 12.16
CA HIS A 110 5.20 4.54 12.71
C HIS A 110 5.57 4.27 14.17
N GLN A 111 4.60 3.90 15.01
CA GLN A 111 4.84 3.48 16.39
C GLN A 111 5.72 2.22 16.45
N LEU A 112 5.46 1.22 15.62
CA LEU A 112 6.25 -0.01 15.58
C LEU A 112 7.71 0.26 15.22
N ILE A 113 7.97 1.18 14.27
CA ILE A 113 9.32 1.58 13.87
C ILE A 113 10.02 2.41 14.97
N HIS A 114 9.29 3.28 15.68
CA HIS A 114 9.87 4.16 16.69
C HIS A 114 10.04 3.52 18.07
N ASP A 115 9.08 2.70 18.51
CA ASP A 115 9.07 2.08 19.83
C ASP A 115 9.94 0.80 19.86
N HIS A 116 10.23 0.22 18.69
CA HIS A 116 11.18 -0.88 18.52
C HIS A 116 12.24 -0.51 17.47
N PRO A 117 13.31 0.22 17.83
CA PRO A 117 14.45 0.49 16.93
C PRO A 117 15.26 -0.78 16.56
N ALA A 118 14.72 -1.96 16.84
CA ALA A 118 15.32 -3.24 16.47
C ALA A 118 15.15 -3.46 14.97
N THR A 119 16.11 -2.95 14.20
CA THR A 119 16.50 -3.44 12.87
C THR A 119 15.32 -3.87 11.98
N VAL A 120 14.73 -2.92 11.28
CA VAL A 120 13.82 -3.22 10.18
C VAL A 120 14.62 -3.91 9.07
N THR A 121 14.50 -5.23 8.95
CA THR A 121 15.16 -5.99 7.89
C THR A 121 14.26 -5.94 6.67
N ILE A 122 14.64 -5.13 5.69
CA ILE A 122 13.97 -5.06 4.38
C ILE A 122 14.72 -6.02 3.46
N THR A 123 14.08 -7.10 3.03
CA THR A 123 14.64 -8.00 2.02
C THR A 123 14.49 -7.34 0.66
N LEU A 124 15.58 -6.82 0.14
CA LEU A 124 15.59 -6.19 -1.17
C LEU A 124 15.70 -7.28 -2.23
N GLU A 125 14.89 -7.19 -3.28
CA GLU A 125 14.92 -8.13 -4.43
C GLU A 125 16.32 -8.23 -5.08
N GLN A 126 17.20 -7.25 -4.81
CA GLN A 126 18.61 -7.25 -5.20
C GLN A 126 19.48 -6.74 -4.03
N PRO A 127 20.70 -7.30 -3.84
CA PRO A 127 21.61 -6.83 -2.80
C PRO A 127 21.97 -5.36 -3.02
N VAL A 128 21.77 -4.54 -2.00
CA VAL A 128 22.14 -3.13 -2.04
C VAL A 128 23.65 -2.99 -1.93
N THR A 129 24.22 -2.27 -2.89
CA THR A 129 25.62 -1.90 -2.85
C THR A 129 25.81 -0.59 -2.08
N PRO A 130 26.97 -0.34 -1.48
CA PRO A 130 27.27 0.94 -0.83
C PRO A 130 26.98 2.17 -1.73
N GLY A 131 27.20 2.05 -3.05
CA GLY A 131 26.92 3.12 -4.01
C GLY A 131 25.42 3.37 -4.28
N ASP A 132 24.54 2.45 -3.91
CA ASP A 132 23.08 2.65 -3.98
C ASP A 132 22.58 3.42 -2.75
N LEU A 133 23.20 3.19 -1.59
CA LEU A 133 22.92 3.95 -0.36
C LEU A 133 23.39 5.40 -0.50
N GLU A 134 24.59 5.64 -1.04
CA GLU A 134 25.08 7.00 -1.30
C GLU A 134 24.17 7.77 -2.27
N ARG A 135 23.72 7.12 -3.36
CA ARG A 135 22.79 7.75 -4.31
C ARG A 135 21.43 8.07 -3.69
N ALA A 136 20.91 7.19 -2.84
CA ALA A 136 19.66 7.42 -2.14
C ALA A 136 19.80 8.58 -1.13
N TYR A 137 20.92 8.63 -0.41
CA TYR A 137 21.23 9.69 0.54
C TYR A 137 21.35 11.06 -0.15
N CYS A 138 22.16 11.17 -1.20
CA CYS A 138 22.31 12.41 -1.98
C CYS A 138 20.98 12.91 -2.58
N LYS A 139 20.10 11.98 -3.00
CA LYS A 139 18.75 12.33 -3.50
C LYS A 139 17.83 12.87 -2.41
N LEU A 140 17.97 12.40 -1.17
CA LEU A 140 17.15 12.82 -0.04
C LEU A 140 17.64 14.13 0.57
N THR A 141 18.96 14.37 0.60
CA THR A 141 19.53 15.61 1.14
C THR A 141 19.63 16.73 0.11
N GLY A 142 19.48 16.42 -1.17
CA GLY A 142 19.67 17.40 -2.26
C GLY A 142 21.13 17.74 -2.52
N ASP A 143 22.07 17.05 -1.88
CA ASP A 143 23.50 17.20 -2.10
C ASP A 143 23.93 16.43 -3.36
N TYR A 144 23.65 17.02 -4.51
CA TYR A 144 24.35 16.66 -5.74
C TYR A 144 25.69 17.39 -5.76
N ARG A 145 26.79 16.65 -5.62
CA ARG A 145 28.11 17.12 -6.05
C ARG A 145 28.34 16.79 -7.52
#